data_AF-A0AAI9W3R1-F1
#
_entry.id   AF-A0AAI9W3R1-F1
#
_cell.length_a   1.000
_cell.length_b   1.000
_cell.length_c   1.000
_cell.angle_alpha   90.00
_cell.angle_beta   90.00
_cell.angle_gamma   90.00
#
_symmetry.space_group_name_H-M   'P 1'
#
loop_
_entity.id
_entity.type
_entity.pdbx_description
1 polymer ?
#
loop_
_entity_poly.entity_id
_entity_poly.type
_entity_poly.pdbx_seq_one_letter_code
_entity_poly.pdbx_strand_id
1 'polypeptide(L)'
;MSRITHFSDEFSELYSQIANRNKVNRKQLEANYAGLQPIQMPVDSSRLGGFYKLSVSERREMLARTAKLTPEQVEAWASTGELSEDSADRMIENVIGTYSLPIGVATNFIIDGEHYLIPFVLEEPSVVAAASNMAKRCHANGGFTSDNDDPVMIGQIQVVGCDNPEAAKNSILGNSAELVESCNAVDPILVKFGGGCRDIQARIIETDSGPMVIVHILVDCRDAMGANAVNTMAETIA
;
A
#
# COMPACT_ATOMS: atom_id res chain seq x y z
N MET A 1 21.32 -39.45 0.51
CA MET A 1 20.85 -38.04 0.59
C MET A 1 19.39 -38.08 1.09
N SER A 2 19.04 -38.28 2.36
CA SER A 2 19.56 -37.84 3.65
C SER A 2 19.69 -36.31 3.78
N ARG A 3 18.75 -35.75 4.56
CA ARG A 3 18.69 -34.43 5.21
C ARG A 3 18.13 -33.29 4.36
N ILE A 4 16.83 -33.04 4.52
CA ILE A 4 16.19 -31.78 5.01
C ILE A 4 14.72 -32.19 5.26
N THR A 5 14.41 -32.77 6.43
CA THR A 5 13.02 -33.13 6.80
C THR A 5 12.69 -32.81 8.26
N HIS A 6 13.49 -32.01 8.97
CA HIS A 6 13.24 -31.67 10.38
C HIS A 6 13.41 -30.17 10.66
N PHE A 7 12.68 -29.31 9.93
CA PHE A 7 12.61 -27.87 10.23
C PHE A 7 11.22 -27.24 9.96
N SER A 8 10.19 -28.03 9.64
CA SER A 8 8.86 -27.51 9.26
C SER A 8 7.89 -27.34 10.43
N ASP A 9 8.00 -28.17 11.46
CA ASP A 9 6.87 -28.36 12.39
C ASP A 9 6.89 -27.34 13.53
N GLU A 10 8.06 -26.96 14.05
CA GLU A 10 8.19 -25.88 15.06
C GLU A 10 7.90 -24.48 14.50
N PHE A 11 8.16 -24.25 13.19
CA PHE A 11 7.80 -23.00 12.52
C PHE A 11 6.30 -22.89 12.23
N SER A 12 5.63 -24.00 11.94
CA SER A 12 4.18 -24.02 11.69
C SER A 12 3.37 -23.71 12.96
N GLU A 13 3.84 -24.18 14.12
CA GLU A 13 3.22 -23.84 15.42
C GLU A 13 3.47 -22.37 15.81
N LEU A 14 4.67 -21.82 15.58
CA LEU A 14 4.94 -20.40 15.80
C LEU A 14 4.15 -19.50 14.84
N TYR A 15 4.02 -19.89 13.55
CA TYR A 15 3.18 -19.21 12.56
C TYR A 15 1.69 -19.28 12.92
N SER A 16 1.21 -20.43 13.40
CA SER A 16 -0.19 -20.58 13.84
C SER A 16 -0.47 -19.76 15.10
N GLN A 17 0.53 -19.55 15.97
CA GLN A 17 0.42 -18.66 17.13
C GLN A 17 0.49 -17.17 16.76
N ILE A 18 1.27 -16.79 15.75
CA ILE A 18 1.35 -15.41 15.22
C ILE A 18 0.11 -15.07 14.37
N ALA A 19 -0.35 -15.98 13.51
CA ALA A 19 -1.56 -15.83 12.71
C ALA A 19 -2.84 -15.79 13.56
N ASN A 20 -2.87 -16.47 14.71
CA ASN A 20 -3.98 -16.34 15.67
C ASN A 20 -3.90 -15.08 16.53
N ARG A 21 -2.72 -14.45 16.68
CA ARG A 21 -2.56 -13.16 17.37
C ARG A 21 -2.88 -11.96 16.49
N ASN A 22 -2.73 -12.09 15.17
CA ASN A 22 -2.90 -11.02 14.19
C ASN A 22 -4.22 -11.10 13.41
N LYS A 23 -5.30 -11.61 14.02
CA LYS A 23 -6.65 -11.24 13.57
C LYS A 23 -6.83 -9.75 13.87
N VAL A 24 -6.43 -8.90 12.93
CA VAL A 24 -6.78 -7.49 12.94
C VAL A 24 -8.29 -7.42 13.10
N ASN A 25 -8.72 -7.01 14.29
CA ASN A 25 -10.13 -6.95 14.61
C ASN A 25 -10.70 -5.79 13.78
N ARG A 26 -11.52 -6.11 12.78
CA ARG A 26 -12.17 -5.14 11.89
C ARG A 26 -12.85 -4.01 12.68
N LYS A 27 -13.32 -4.30 13.91
CA LYS A 27 -13.87 -3.32 14.87
C LYS A 27 -12.86 -2.32 15.44
N GLN A 28 -11.58 -2.68 15.54
CA GLN A 28 -10.50 -1.78 15.99
C GLN A 28 -10.10 -0.80 14.90
N LEU A 29 -10.10 -1.22 13.63
CA LEU A 29 -10.02 -0.32 12.48
C LEU A 29 -11.21 0.65 12.50
N GLU A 30 -12.44 0.15 12.60
CA GLU A 30 -13.67 0.97 12.67
C GLU A 30 -13.65 2.00 13.83
N ALA A 31 -13.08 1.65 14.98
CA ALA A 31 -12.97 2.54 16.14
C ALA A 31 -11.95 3.69 15.95
N ASN A 32 -10.89 3.47 15.18
CA ASN A 32 -9.86 4.47 14.92
C ASN A 32 -10.28 5.50 13.83
N TYR A 33 -11.30 5.16 13.02
CA TYR A 33 -11.93 6.06 12.04
C TYR A 33 -13.22 6.71 12.55
N ALA A 34 -13.48 6.72 13.86
CA ALA A 34 -14.68 7.30 14.45
C ALA A 34 -14.81 8.80 14.11
N GLY A 35 -15.59 9.10 13.06
CA GLY A 35 -15.83 10.45 12.53
C GLY A 35 -15.68 10.57 11.01
N LEU A 36 -14.94 9.65 10.37
CA LEU A 36 -14.91 9.49 8.93
C LEU A 36 -15.89 8.36 8.56
N GLN A 37 -16.90 8.65 7.73
CA GLN A 37 -17.74 7.59 7.17
C GLN A 37 -16.81 6.61 6.44
N PRO A 38 -16.78 5.32 6.82
CA PRO A 38 -15.89 4.37 6.17
C PRO A 38 -16.20 4.33 4.67
N ILE A 39 -15.17 4.33 3.83
CA ILE A 39 -15.33 4.06 2.41
C ILE A 39 -16.01 2.70 2.31
N GLN A 40 -17.26 2.69 1.82
CA GLN A 40 -18.00 1.45 1.68
C GLN A 40 -17.43 0.68 0.48
N MET A 41 -16.42 -0.13 0.76
CA MET A 41 -15.81 -1.10 -0.15
C MET A 41 -16.07 -2.48 0.46
N PRO A 42 -16.69 -3.44 -0.23
CA PRO A 42 -17.09 -3.56 -1.66
C PRO A 42 -18.50 -3.03 -2.01
N VAL A 43 -18.85 -3.02 -3.31
CA VAL A 43 -20.22 -2.71 -3.79
C VAL A 43 -21.08 -3.96 -3.91
N ASP A 44 -22.41 -3.83 -3.92
CA ASP A 44 -23.32 -4.98 -4.03
C ASP A 44 -23.15 -5.72 -5.38
N SER A 45 -22.84 -5.00 -6.46
CA SER A 45 -22.51 -5.61 -7.74
C SER A 45 -21.65 -4.71 -8.64
N SER A 46 -20.56 -5.26 -9.16
CA SER A 46 -19.73 -4.60 -10.18
C SER A 46 -20.21 -4.85 -11.62
N ARG A 47 -21.31 -5.59 -11.81
CA ARG A 47 -21.83 -5.99 -13.11
C ARG A 47 -22.77 -4.92 -13.69
N LEU A 48 -22.20 -3.92 -14.34
CA LEU A 48 -22.96 -2.82 -14.94
C LEU A 48 -23.26 -3.08 -16.43
N GLY A 49 -24.29 -3.89 -16.69
CA GLY A 49 -24.73 -4.22 -18.05
C GLY A 49 -25.14 -2.97 -18.84
N GLY A 50 -24.54 -2.77 -20.03
CA GLY A 50 -24.88 -1.63 -20.90
C GLY A 50 -24.27 -0.29 -20.47
N PHE A 51 -23.42 -0.25 -19.44
CA PHE A 51 -22.81 0.97 -18.90
C PHE A 51 -22.12 1.85 -19.97
N TYR A 52 -21.40 1.23 -20.91
CA TYR A 52 -20.72 1.94 -22.00
C TYR A 52 -21.69 2.64 -22.98
N LYS A 53 -22.97 2.26 -23.02
CA LYS A 53 -23.98 2.88 -23.87
C LYS A 53 -24.61 4.13 -23.25
N LEU A 54 -24.48 4.28 -21.94
CA LEU A 54 -25.02 5.42 -21.20
C LEU A 54 -24.20 6.69 -21.49
N SER A 55 -24.85 7.84 -21.37
CA SER A 55 -24.18 9.15 -21.32
C SER A 55 -23.34 9.29 -20.04
N VAL A 56 -22.43 10.27 -20.02
CA VAL A 56 -21.53 10.50 -18.87
C VAL A 56 -22.30 10.84 -17.58
N SER A 57 -23.41 11.56 -17.67
CA SER A 57 -24.28 11.85 -16.51
C SER A 57 -25.00 10.60 -16.00
N GLU A 58 -25.59 9.80 -16.90
CA GLU A 58 -26.25 8.54 -16.53
C GLU A 58 -25.27 7.53 -15.91
N ARG A 59 -24.02 7.49 -16.40
CA ARG A 59 -22.96 6.69 -15.79
C ARG A 59 -22.67 7.16 -14.37
N ARG A 60 -22.51 8.47 -14.15
CA ARG A 60 -22.29 9.04 -12.80
C ARG A 60 -23.45 8.71 -11.85
N GLU A 61 -24.70 8.87 -12.27
CA GLU A 61 -25.87 8.52 -11.46
C GLU A 61 -25.96 7.03 -11.13
N MET A 62 -25.59 6.15 -12.08
CA MET A 62 -25.52 4.71 -11.84
C MET A 62 -24.44 4.36 -10.82
N LEU A 63 -23.24 4.93 -10.97
CA LEU A 63 -22.12 4.72 -10.05
C LEU A 63 -22.45 5.26 -8.65
N ALA A 64 -23.01 6.46 -8.56
CA ALA A 64 -23.42 7.08 -7.30
C ALA A 64 -24.36 6.19 -6.50
N ARG A 65 -25.38 5.63 -7.15
CA ARG A 65 -26.31 4.67 -6.51
C ARG A 65 -25.63 3.38 -6.10
N THR A 66 -24.75 2.85 -6.96
CA THR A 66 -24.09 1.54 -6.73
C THR A 66 -23.07 1.62 -5.60
N ALA A 67 -22.28 2.70 -5.55
CA ALA A 67 -21.26 2.96 -4.54
C ALA A 67 -21.77 3.78 -3.34
N LYS A 68 -23.09 4.08 -3.29
CA LYS A 68 -23.76 4.83 -2.22
C LYS A 68 -23.07 6.17 -1.91
N LEU A 69 -22.69 6.88 -2.97
CA LEU A 69 -21.97 8.15 -2.86
C LEU A 69 -22.91 9.27 -2.41
N THR A 70 -22.38 10.20 -1.63
CA THR A 70 -23.10 11.41 -1.23
C THR A 70 -23.21 12.39 -2.40
N PRO A 71 -24.18 13.32 -2.37
CA PRO A 71 -24.26 14.38 -3.38
C PRO A 71 -22.96 15.18 -3.51
N GLU A 72 -22.25 15.46 -2.40
CA GLU A 72 -20.97 16.16 -2.46
C GLU A 72 -19.90 15.35 -3.21
N GLN A 73 -19.86 14.03 -3.02
CA GLN A 73 -18.91 13.16 -3.72
C GLN A 73 -19.21 13.05 -5.22
N VAL A 74 -20.48 13.07 -5.61
CA VAL A 74 -20.88 13.04 -7.02
C VAL A 74 -20.56 14.37 -7.71
N GLU A 75 -20.78 15.49 -7.00
CA GLU A 75 -20.40 16.82 -7.49
C GLU A 75 -18.89 16.91 -7.70
N ALA A 76 -18.10 16.37 -6.77
CA ALA A 76 -16.64 16.28 -6.86
C ALA A 76 -16.12 15.30 -7.94
N TRP A 77 -16.98 14.66 -8.74
CA TRP A 77 -16.60 13.97 -9.99
C TRP A 77 -17.12 14.68 -11.23
N ALA A 78 -18.12 15.56 -11.04
CA ALA A 78 -18.80 16.27 -12.11
C ALA A 78 -18.04 17.52 -12.53
N SER A 79 -17.26 18.09 -11.61
CA SER A 79 -16.59 19.36 -11.79
C SER A 79 -15.32 19.24 -12.63
N THR A 80 -15.12 20.21 -13.52
CA THR A 80 -13.90 20.31 -14.30
C THR A 80 -12.86 21.11 -13.52
N GLY A 81 -11.64 20.58 -13.32
CA GLY A 81 -10.56 21.30 -12.63
C GLY A 81 -10.65 21.21 -11.10
N GLU A 82 -11.06 20.06 -10.56
CA GLU A 82 -11.31 19.81 -9.12
C GLU A 82 -10.14 20.13 -8.18
N LEU A 83 -8.91 20.05 -8.68
CA LEU A 83 -7.76 20.52 -7.92
C LEU A 83 -7.65 22.05 -8.06
N SER A 84 -7.96 22.77 -6.99
CA SER A 84 -7.79 24.23 -6.97
C SER A 84 -6.31 24.62 -7.16
N GLU A 85 -6.05 25.81 -7.71
CA GLU A 85 -4.68 26.34 -7.84
C GLU A 85 -3.97 26.38 -6.48
N ASP A 86 -4.67 26.82 -5.41
CA ASP A 86 -4.14 26.79 -4.04
C ASP A 86 -3.75 25.38 -3.56
N SER A 87 -4.52 24.35 -3.96
CA SER A 87 -4.20 22.97 -3.60
C SER A 87 -3.02 22.47 -4.43
N ALA A 88 -3.01 22.77 -5.73
CA ALA A 88 -1.91 22.41 -6.62
C ALA A 88 -0.58 23.06 -6.19
N ASP A 89 -0.59 24.34 -5.83
CA ASP A 89 0.59 25.10 -5.36
C ASP A 89 1.16 24.58 -4.03
N ARG A 90 0.33 23.88 -3.24
CA ARG A 90 0.79 23.17 -2.02
C ARG A 90 1.32 21.77 -2.30
N MET A 91 1.05 21.21 -3.47
CA MET A 91 1.46 19.84 -3.82
C MET A 91 2.85 19.78 -4.46
N ILE A 92 3.18 20.75 -5.33
CA ILE A 92 4.45 20.81 -6.06
C ILE A 92 4.93 22.26 -6.21
N GLU A 93 6.21 22.44 -6.56
CA GLU A 93 6.78 23.76 -6.78
C GLU A 93 6.45 24.33 -8.18
N ASN A 94 6.42 25.66 -8.30
CA ASN A 94 6.29 26.41 -9.56
C ASN A 94 5.02 26.11 -10.39
N VAL A 95 3.87 26.01 -9.73
CA VAL A 95 2.59 25.76 -10.40
C VAL A 95 2.17 26.95 -11.28
N ILE A 96 1.81 26.65 -12.53
CA ILE A 96 1.25 27.63 -13.50
C ILE A 96 -0.12 27.21 -14.04
N GLY A 97 -0.66 26.09 -13.56
CA GLY A 97 -1.93 25.53 -14.00
C GLY A 97 -2.06 24.04 -13.67
N THR A 98 -3.19 23.46 -14.06
CA THR A 98 -3.50 22.04 -13.84
C THR A 98 -3.65 21.28 -15.15
N TYR A 99 -3.41 19.96 -15.11
CA TYR A 99 -3.58 19.05 -16.23
C TYR A 99 -4.68 18.04 -15.92
N SER A 100 -5.57 17.77 -16.88
CA SER A 100 -6.70 16.86 -16.69
C SER A 100 -6.58 15.64 -17.59
N LEU A 101 -6.89 14.47 -17.03
CA LEU A 101 -7.02 13.20 -17.76
C LEU A 101 -8.45 12.65 -17.63
N PRO A 102 -8.94 11.90 -18.64
CA PRO A 102 -10.22 11.22 -18.53
C PRO A 102 -10.27 10.26 -17.33
N ILE A 103 -11.37 10.30 -16.59
CA ILE A 103 -11.68 9.32 -15.54
C ILE A 103 -12.68 8.30 -16.10
N GLY A 104 -12.28 7.04 -16.14
CA GLY A 104 -13.11 5.89 -16.46
C GLY A 104 -13.31 4.99 -15.25
N VAL A 105 -14.28 4.08 -15.32
CA VAL A 105 -14.48 3.04 -14.31
C VAL A 105 -14.53 1.68 -14.99
N ALA A 106 -13.63 0.80 -14.57
CA ALA A 106 -13.65 -0.59 -14.99
C ALA A 106 -14.66 -1.38 -14.14
N THR A 107 -15.40 -2.24 -14.82
CA THR A 107 -16.53 -3.00 -14.25
C THR A 107 -16.23 -4.48 -14.22
N ASN A 108 -17.08 -5.25 -13.55
CA ASN A 108 -17.02 -6.71 -13.45
C ASN A 108 -15.87 -7.27 -12.59
N PHE A 109 -15.13 -6.46 -11.84
CA PHE A 109 -14.11 -7.00 -10.94
C PHE A 109 -14.78 -7.70 -9.75
N ILE A 110 -14.35 -8.93 -9.51
CA ILE A 110 -14.62 -9.72 -8.31
C ILE A 110 -13.26 -10.09 -7.77
N ILE A 111 -12.90 -9.61 -6.58
CA ILE A 111 -11.60 -9.83 -5.94
C ILE A 111 -11.89 -10.42 -4.57
N ASP A 112 -11.33 -11.60 -4.30
CA ASP A 112 -11.53 -12.34 -3.04
C ASP A 112 -13.00 -12.55 -2.68
N GLY A 113 -13.83 -12.79 -3.71
CA GLY A 113 -15.27 -13.03 -3.58
C GLY A 113 -16.13 -11.76 -3.54
N GLU A 114 -15.52 -10.57 -3.51
CA GLU A 114 -16.21 -9.30 -3.34
C GLU A 114 -16.21 -8.45 -4.61
N HIS A 115 -17.26 -7.66 -4.83
CA HIS A 115 -17.45 -6.87 -6.06
C HIS A 115 -16.82 -5.47 -5.97
N TYR A 116 -16.02 -5.11 -6.97
CA TYR A 116 -15.35 -3.80 -7.04
C TYR A 116 -15.61 -3.06 -8.35
N LEU A 117 -15.78 -1.74 -8.24
CA LEU A 117 -15.73 -0.79 -9.34
C LEU A 117 -14.40 -0.06 -9.26
N ILE A 118 -13.56 -0.19 -10.27
CA ILE A 118 -12.17 0.28 -10.20
C ILE A 118 -12.03 1.55 -11.03
N PRO A 119 -11.67 2.71 -10.45
CA PRO A 119 -11.41 3.93 -11.20
C PRO A 119 -10.10 3.81 -11.99
N PHE A 120 -10.10 4.35 -13.21
CA PHE A 120 -8.95 4.43 -14.12
C PHE A 120 -8.80 5.89 -14.56
N VAL A 121 -7.57 6.40 -14.60
CA VAL A 121 -7.26 7.76 -15.07
C VAL A 121 -6.18 7.65 -16.14
N LEU A 122 -6.54 7.82 -17.41
CA LEU A 122 -5.66 7.62 -18.57
C LEU A 122 -6.28 8.17 -19.87
N GLU A 123 -5.46 8.42 -20.88
CA GLU A 123 -5.85 8.93 -22.20
C GLU A 123 -6.03 7.84 -23.27
N GLU A 124 -5.44 6.66 -23.05
CA GLU A 124 -5.42 5.59 -24.06
C GLU A 124 -6.80 4.94 -24.25
N PRO A 125 -7.33 4.92 -25.49
CA PRO A 125 -8.62 4.28 -25.76
C PRO A 125 -8.55 2.77 -25.52
N SER A 126 -9.71 2.17 -25.28
CA SER A 126 -9.89 0.72 -25.11
C SER A 126 -9.32 0.08 -23.84
N VAL A 127 -8.42 0.72 -23.08
CA VAL A 127 -7.83 0.13 -21.86
C VAL A 127 -8.90 -0.26 -20.84
N VAL A 128 -9.79 0.68 -20.48
CA VAL A 128 -10.89 0.45 -19.52
C VAL A 128 -11.86 -0.63 -20.03
N ALA A 129 -12.12 -0.65 -21.34
CA ALA A 129 -13.00 -1.62 -21.97
C ALA A 129 -12.39 -3.04 -21.94
N ALA A 130 -11.09 -3.16 -22.23
CA ALA A 130 -10.35 -4.40 -22.17
C ALA A 130 -10.30 -4.95 -20.74
N ALA A 131 -9.95 -4.12 -19.75
CA ALA A 131 -9.94 -4.50 -18.34
C ALA A 131 -11.32 -5.02 -17.89
N SER A 132 -12.39 -4.28 -18.21
CA SER A 132 -13.76 -4.69 -17.89
C SER A 132 -14.18 -6.00 -18.56
N ASN A 133 -13.75 -6.22 -19.82
CA ASN A 133 -14.06 -7.43 -20.56
C ASN A 133 -13.34 -8.65 -19.96
N MET A 134 -12.07 -8.50 -19.61
CA MET A 134 -11.27 -9.58 -19.01
C MET A 134 -11.82 -9.93 -17.62
N ALA A 135 -12.11 -8.94 -16.78
CA ALA A 135 -12.72 -9.17 -15.48
C ALA A 135 -14.03 -9.95 -15.57
N LYS A 136 -14.88 -9.61 -16.56
CA LYS A 136 -16.11 -10.37 -16.84
C LYS A 136 -15.85 -11.83 -17.22
N ARG A 137 -14.79 -12.12 -17.98
CA ARG A 137 -14.43 -13.50 -18.36
C ARG A 137 -13.98 -14.31 -17.15
N CYS A 138 -13.29 -13.70 -16.20
CA CYS A 138 -12.87 -14.35 -14.97
C CYS A 138 -14.03 -14.79 -14.06
N HIS A 139 -15.26 -14.30 -14.28
CA HIS A 139 -16.44 -14.73 -13.52
C HIS A 139 -16.68 -16.24 -13.58
N ALA A 140 -16.35 -16.88 -14.72
CA ALA A 140 -16.49 -18.33 -14.87
C ALA A 140 -15.68 -19.13 -13.83
N ASN A 141 -14.63 -18.52 -13.27
CA ASN A 141 -13.75 -19.11 -12.28
C ASN A 141 -13.86 -18.42 -10.90
N GLY A 142 -14.92 -17.63 -10.66
CA GLY A 142 -15.14 -16.95 -9.38
C GLY A 142 -14.48 -15.58 -9.21
N GLY A 143 -13.77 -15.07 -10.23
CA GLY A 143 -13.08 -13.76 -10.17
C GLY A 143 -11.57 -13.89 -10.03
N PHE A 144 -10.97 -12.96 -9.28
CA PHE A 144 -9.56 -12.92 -8.94
C PHE A 144 -9.37 -13.28 -7.47
N THR A 145 -8.25 -13.92 -7.16
CA THR A 145 -7.78 -14.16 -5.79
C THR A 145 -6.50 -13.37 -5.58
N SER A 146 -6.38 -12.68 -4.45
CA SER A 146 -5.18 -11.94 -4.08
C SER A 146 -4.53 -12.52 -2.83
N ASP A 147 -3.22 -12.35 -2.74
CA ASP A 147 -2.40 -12.67 -1.56
C ASP A 147 -1.35 -11.57 -1.44
N ASN A 148 -1.31 -10.89 -0.30
CA ASN A 148 -0.45 -9.72 -0.08
C ASN A 148 0.41 -9.98 1.15
N ASP A 149 1.66 -9.54 1.10
CA ASP A 149 2.54 -9.51 2.25
C ASP A 149 2.17 -8.37 3.22
N ASP A 150 2.83 -8.37 4.38
CA ASP A 150 2.70 -7.25 5.31
C ASP A 150 3.23 -5.95 4.67
N PRO A 151 2.68 -4.77 4.99
CA PRO A 151 3.05 -3.49 4.40
C PRO A 151 4.40 -2.97 4.96
N VAL A 152 5.46 -3.74 4.71
CA VAL A 152 6.81 -3.51 5.23
C VAL A 152 7.66 -2.86 4.15
N MET A 153 8.03 -1.61 4.40
CA MET A 153 8.92 -0.83 3.56
C MET A 153 10.38 -0.99 4.02
N ILE A 154 11.31 -0.88 3.07
CA ILE A 154 12.74 -0.95 3.34
C ILE A 154 13.35 0.45 3.28
N GLY A 155 13.96 0.89 4.38
CA GLY A 155 14.88 2.02 4.39
C GLY A 155 16.32 1.54 4.28
N GLN A 156 17.13 2.19 3.46
CA GLN A 156 18.53 1.79 3.25
C GLN A 156 19.50 2.84 3.75
N ILE A 157 20.40 2.45 4.64
CA ILE A 157 21.55 3.24 5.06
C ILE A 157 22.80 2.62 4.45
N GLN A 158 23.56 3.43 3.73
CA GLN A 158 24.81 3.03 3.10
C GLN A 158 25.98 3.52 3.94
N VAL A 159 26.74 2.58 4.50
CA VAL A 159 27.95 2.87 5.26
C VAL A 159 29.16 2.58 4.39
N VAL A 160 30.01 3.58 4.21
CA VAL A 160 31.22 3.55 3.39
C VAL A 160 32.45 3.92 4.22
N GLY A 161 33.64 3.60 3.71
CA GLY A 161 34.90 3.95 4.39
C GLY A 161 35.17 3.15 5.66
N CYS A 162 34.57 1.95 5.80
CA CYS A 162 34.86 1.05 6.90
C CYS A 162 36.15 0.26 6.64
N ASP A 163 37.16 0.41 7.51
CA ASP A 163 38.39 -0.39 7.44
C ASP A 163 38.13 -1.90 7.60
N ASN A 164 37.11 -2.27 8.38
CA ASN A 164 36.67 -3.65 8.56
C ASN A 164 35.14 -3.76 8.43
N PRO A 165 34.62 -3.99 7.20
CA PRO A 165 33.19 -4.10 6.94
C PRO A 165 32.48 -5.20 7.73
N GLU A 166 33.15 -6.34 7.98
CA GLU A 166 32.58 -7.46 8.76
C GLU A 166 32.42 -7.08 10.24
N ALA A 167 33.40 -6.40 10.82
CA ALA A 167 33.27 -5.89 12.18
C ALA A 167 32.14 -4.85 12.29
N ALA A 168 32.03 -3.94 11.33
CA ALA A 168 30.95 -2.94 11.28
C ALA A 168 29.56 -3.60 11.18
N LYS A 169 29.39 -4.54 10.24
CA LYS A 169 28.16 -5.33 10.10
C LYS A 169 27.78 -6.06 11.39
N ASN A 170 28.73 -6.76 12.02
CA ASN A 170 28.47 -7.49 13.26
C ASN A 170 28.11 -6.54 14.41
N SER A 171 28.73 -5.36 14.48
CA SER A 171 28.38 -4.33 15.46
C SER A 171 26.95 -3.82 15.27
N ILE A 172 26.54 -3.55 14.03
CA ILE A 172 25.17 -3.11 13.70
C ILE A 172 24.15 -4.17 14.11
N LEU A 173 24.37 -5.43 13.70
CA LEU A 173 23.47 -6.52 14.04
C LEU A 173 23.44 -6.82 15.55
N GLY A 174 24.57 -6.64 16.24
CA GLY A 174 24.66 -6.80 17.69
C GLY A 174 23.87 -5.75 18.49
N ASN A 175 23.63 -4.57 17.90
CA ASN A 175 22.85 -3.48 18.50
C ASN A 175 21.47 -3.29 17.84
N SER A 176 21.00 -4.27 17.07
CA SER A 176 19.75 -4.14 16.29
C SER A 176 18.54 -3.78 17.15
N ALA A 177 18.42 -4.34 18.36
CA ALA A 177 17.31 -4.05 19.26
C ALA A 177 17.25 -2.57 19.69
N GLU A 178 18.39 -1.98 20.04
CA GLU A 178 18.50 -0.56 20.43
C GLU A 178 18.22 0.37 19.24
N LEU A 179 18.71 0.00 18.05
CA LEU A 179 18.46 0.73 16.83
C LEU A 179 16.97 0.67 16.42
N VAL A 180 16.32 -0.48 16.57
CA VAL A 180 14.86 -0.63 16.36
C VAL A 180 14.08 0.25 17.33
N GLU A 181 14.47 0.28 18.62
CA GLU A 181 13.86 1.15 19.61
C GLU A 181 14.01 2.63 19.25
N SER A 182 15.21 3.02 18.79
CA SER A 182 15.51 4.38 18.34
C SER A 182 14.66 4.79 17.13
N CYS A 183 14.50 3.91 16.14
CA CYS A 183 13.58 4.16 15.02
C CYS A 183 12.13 4.30 15.50
N ASN A 184 11.67 3.44 16.41
CA ASN A 184 10.30 3.46 16.90
C ASN A 184 9.98 4.64 17.82
N ALA A 185 11.00 5.30 18.38
CA ALA A 185 10.84 6.54 19.12
C ALA A 185 10.51 7.75 18.22
N VAL A 186 10.81 7.67 16.92
CA VAL A 186 10.58 8.76 15.94
C VAL A 186 9.09 8.99 15.70
N ASP A 187 8.32 7.92 15.51
CA ASP A 187 6.88 7.98 15.22
C ASP A 187 6.07 7.11 16.19
N PRO A 188 5.78 7.64 17.40
CA PRO A 188 4.97 6.92 18.38
C PRO A 188 3.53 6.73 17.92
N ILE A 189 3.03 7.49 16.93
CA ILE A 189 1.68 7.34 16.39
C ILE A 189 1.63 6.09 15.51
N LEU A 190 2.60 5.91 14.61
CA LEU A 190 2.69 4.71 13.78
C LEU A 190 2.80 3.45 14.65
N VAL A 191 3.66 3.47 15.67
CA VAL A 191 3.81 2.37 16.65
C VAL A 191 2.50 2.12 17.40
N LYS A 192 1.79 3.17 17.82
CA LYS A 192 0.49 3.05 18.49
C LYS A 192 -0.55 2.33 17.62
N PHE A 193 -0.50 2.49 16.30
CA PHE A 193 -1.37 1.77 15.36
C PHE A 193 -0.81 0.41 14.92
N GLY A 194 0.24 -0.06 15.59
CA GLY A 194 0.87 -1.36 15.39
C GLY A 194 1.92 -1.40 14.30
N GLY A 195 2.23 -0.28 13.65
CA GLY A 195 3.33 -0.17 12.69
C GLY A 195 4.69 -0.01 13.36
N GLY A 196 5.66 0.52 12.62
CA GLY A 196 7.00 0.85 13.11
C GLY A 196 8.10 -0.07 12.58
N CYS A 197 9.33 0.22 12.96
CA CYS A 197 10.50 -0.60 12.66
C CYS A 197 10.36 -1.98 13.33
N ARG A 198 10.38 -3.02 12.51
CA ARG A 198 10.25 -4.43 12.90
C ARG A 198 11.60 -5.13 13.05
N ASP A 199 12.55 -4.79 12.19
CA ASP A 199 13.82 -5.50 12.08
C ASP A 199 14.91 -4.66 11.40
N ILE A 200 16.16 -5.03 11.62
CA ILE A 200 17.34 -4.46 10.98
C ILE A 200 18.20 -5.57 10.38
N GLN A 201 18.48 -5.45 9.10
CA GLN A 201 19.33 -6.36 8.35
C GLN A 201 20.57 -5.63 7.87
N ALA A 202 21.70 -6.34 7.80
CA ALA A 202 22.94 -5.77 7.29
C ALA A 202 23.67 -6.77 6.40
N ARG A 203 24.15 -6.30 5.25
CA ARG A 203 24.95 -7.08 4.31
C ARG A 203 26.14 -6.27 3.80
N ILE A 204 27.17 -6.96 3.34
CA ILE A 204 28.31 -6.34 2.68
C ILE A 204 28.15 -6.57 1.18
N ILE A 205 28.43 -5.52 0.40
CA ILE A 205 28.54 -5.62 -1.05
C ILE A 205 29.93 -5.14 -1.47
N GLU A 206 30.52 -5.84 -2.45
CA GLU A 206 31.75 -5.43 -3.10
C GLU A 206 31.42 -4.53 -4.30
N THR A 207 32.12 -3.41 -4.43
CA THR A 207 31.92 -2.45 -5.52
C THR A 207 33.26 -1.95 -6.05
N ASP A 208 33.25 -1.28 -7.20
CA ASP A 208 34.44 -0.64 -7.76
C ASP A 208 35.01 0.48 -6.85
N SER A 209 34.20 1.02 -5.95
CA SER A 209 34.62 2.01 -4.94
C SER A 209 35.06 1.38 -3.61
N GLY A 210 35.19 0.05 -3.57
CA GLY A 210 35.51 -0.71 -2.37
C GLY A 210 34.27 -1.32 -1.69
N PRO A 211 34.48 -2.05 -0.57
CA PRO A 211 33.40 -2.71 0.15
C PRO A 211 32.48 -1.70 0.85
N MET A 212 31.18 -1.97 0.86
CA MET A 212 30.16 -1.15 1.52
C MET A 212 29.30 -2.02 2.43
N VAL A 213 28.96 -1.49 3.61
CA VAL A 213 27.95 -2.11 4.49
C VAL A 213 26.59 -1.47 4.19
N ILE A 214 25.64 -2.29 3.76
CA ILE A 214 24.27 -1.87 3.48
C ILE A 214 23.37 -2.33 4.61
N VAL A 215 22.81 -1.37 5.32
CA VAL A 215 21.85 -1.59 6.40
C VAL A 215 20.45 -1.35 5.86
N HIS A 216 19.55 -2.28 6.13
CA HIS A 216 18.14 -2.21 5.82
C HIS A 216 17.35 -2.14 7.12
N ILE A 217 16.55 -1.10 7.27
CA ILE A 217 15.50 -1.04 8.30
C ILE A 217 14.18 -1.52 7.67
N LEU A 218 13.48 -2.44 8.34
CA LEU A 218 12.19 -2.96 7.88
C LEU A 218 11.09 -2.29 8.67
N VAL A 219 10.28 -1.44 8.02
CA VAL A 219 9.29 -0.59 8.69
C VAL A 219 7.89 -0.94 8.22
N ASP A 220 7.01 -1.34 9.14
CA ASP A 220 5.58 -1.48 8.86
C ASP A 220 4.91 -0.12 8.82
N CYS A 221 4.46 0.27 7.63
CA CYS A 221 3.88 1.57 7.37
C CYS A 221 2.35 1.60 7.42
N ARG A 222 1.71 0.47 7.77
CA ARG A 222 0.25 0.31 7.79
C ARG A 222 -0.36 0.78 6.48
N ASP A 223 -1.27 1.75 6.51
CA ASP A 223 -1.97 2.24 5.32
C ASP A 223 -1.20 3.33 4.56
N ALA A 224 -0.03 3.76 5.05
CA ALA A 224 0.80 4.75 4.38
C ALA A 224 1.81 4.10 3.42
N MET A 225 2.15 4.81 2.33
CA MET A 225 3.26 4.42 1.47
C MET A 225 4.59 4.38 2.22
N GLY A 226 4.77 5.21 3.25
CA GLY A 226 5.86 5.07 4.21
C GLY A 226 7.17 5.79 3.88
N ALA A 227 7.33 6.39 2.70
CA ALA A 227 8.60 7.01 2.29
C ALA A 227 9.19 8.00 3.31
N ASN A 228 8.37 8.95 3.80
CA ASN A 228 8.82 9.93 4.79
C ASN A 228 9.17 9.28 6.12
N ALA A 229 8.31 8.39 6.63
CA ALA A 229 8.53 7.71 7.91
C ALA A 229 9.83 6.89 7.89
N VAL A 230 10.03 6.10 6.83
CA VAL A 230 11.22 5.28 6.61
C VAL A 230 12.47 6.15 6.52
N ASN A 231 12.43 7.25 5.76
CA ASN A 231 13.59 8.15 5.63
C ASN A 231 13.94 8.79 6.98
N THR A 232 12.96 9.32 7.72
CA THR A 232 13.22 9.93 9.03
C THR A 232 13.77 8.90 10.03
N MET A 233 13.26 7.67 10.03
CA MET A 233 13.82 6.59 10.85
C MET A 233 15.25 6.24 10.45
N ALA A 234 15.55 6.18 9.16
CA ALA A 234 16.89 5.90 8.66
C ALA A 234 17.88 7.03 9.01
N GLU A 235 17.48 8.29 8.83
CA GLU A 235 18.27 9.47 9.23
C GLU A 235 18.55 9.53 10.72
N THR A 236 17.61 9.06 11.56
CA THR A 236 17.76 9.10 13.01
C THR A 236 18.85 8.15 13.52
N ILE A 237 19.07 7.03 12.84
CA ILE A 237 20.03 6.00 13.28
C ILE A 237 21.32 5.96 12.44
N ALA A 238 21.45 6.86 11.45
CA ALA A 238 22.62 7.00 10.58
C ALA A 238 23.72 7.84 11.25
#